data_AF-A0A7W5SEF7-F1
#
_entry.id   AF-A0A7W5SEF7-F1
#
_cell.length_a   1.000
_cell.length_b   1.000
_cell.length_c   1.000
_cell.angle_alpha   90.00
_cell.angle_beta   90.00
_cell.angle_gamma   90.00
#
_symmetry.space_group_name_H-M   'P 1'
#
loop_
_entity.id
_entity.type
_entity.pdbx_description
1 polymer ?
#
loop_
_entity_poly.entity_id
_entity_poly.type
_entity_poly.pdbx_seq_one_letter_code
_entity_poly.pdbx_strand_id
1 'polypeptide(L)'
;MQSTMLCLPFVGLAGIAVIYVTTVFYQQRDLRLRRLHNATLEFAHGLGIYECRAFLEVAQTGDQVELGRRWPAWPEFRDATLRGDYRWGAA
;
A
#
# COMPACT_ATOMS: atom_id res chain seq x y z
N MET A 1 40.50 28.51 1.69
CA MET A 1 40.60 27.16 1.11
C MET A 1 40.14 26.04 2.05
N GLN A 2 40.01 26.24 3.37
CA GLN A 2 39.49 25.21 4.29
C GLN A 2 37.97 24.98 4.17
N SER A 3 37.20 26.00 3.83
CA SER A 3 35.73 25.94 3.77
C SER A 3 35.22 24.95 2.70
N THR A 4 35.92 24.83 1.56
CA THR A 4 35.54 23.94 0.46
C THR A 4 35.81 22.46 0.74
N MET A 5 36.80 22.14 1.59
CA MET A 5 37.10 20.76 1.98
C MET A 5 36.09 20.16 2.95
N LEU A 6 35.42 21.00 3.75
CA LEU A 6 34.33 20.56 4.65
C LEU A 6 32.97 20.45 3.96
N CYS A 7 32.75 21.18 2.85
CA CYS A 7 31.51 21.08 2.08
C CYS A 7 31.36 19.75 1.33
N LEU A 8 32.47 19.18 0.83
CA LEU A 8 32.49 17.93 0.07
C LEU A 8 31.93 16.71 0.83
N PRO A 9 32.34 16.41 2.07
CA PRO A 9 31.73 15.33 2.86
C PRO A 9 30.29 15.65 3.24
N PHE A 10 29.94 16.93 3.47
CA PHE A 10 28.58 17.33 3.83
C PHE A 10 27.58 17.10 2.68
N VAL A 11 27.98 17.43 1.44
CA VAL A 11 27.19 17.16 0.23
C VAL A 11 27.10 15.66 -0.03
N GLY A 12 28.17 14.90 0.19
CA GLY A 12 28.15 13.44 0.09
C GLY A 12 27.17 12.79 1.06
N LEU A 13 27.21 13.18 2.34
CA LEU A 13 26.29 12.68 3.37
C LEU A 13 24.84 13.11 3.10
N ALA A 14 24.62 14.34 2.66
CA ALA A 14 23.30 14.82 2.28
C ALA A 14 22.72 14.01 1.09
N GLY A 15 23.54 13.71 0.09
CA GLY A 15 23.14 12.87 -1.04
C GLY A 15 22.76 11.45 -0.61
N ILE A 16 23.57 10.82 0.23
CA ILE A 16 23.27 9.48 0.78
C ILE A 16 21.98 9.50 1.60
N ALA A 17 21.77 10.53 2.42
CA ALA A 17 20.56 10.67 3.21
C ALA A 17 19.31 10.81 2.32
N VAL A 18 19.36 11.61 1.26
CA VAL A 18 18.26 11.76 0.30
C VAL A 18 17.98 10.45 -0.44
N ILE A 19 19.01 9.74 -0.89
CA ILE A 19 18.85 8.43 -1.55
C ILE A 19 18.22 7.42 -0.58
N TYR A 20 18.67 7.39 0.68
CA TYR A 20 18.11 6.50 1.68
C TYR A 20 16.63 6.80 1.95
N VAL A 21 16.27 8.07 2.18
CA VAL A 21 14.88 8.48 2.45
C VAL A 21 13.96 8.17 1.27
N THR A 22 14.41 8.46 0.04
CA THR A 22 13.63 8.14 -1.16
C THR A 22 13.43 6.62 -1.29
N THR A 23 14.48 5.82 -1.10
CA THR A 23 14.41 4.35 -1.15
C THR A 23 13.44 3.79 -0.10
N VAL A 24 13.51 4.27 1.14
CA VAL A 24 12.59 3.86 2.22
C VAL A 24 11.14 4.22 1.86
N PHE A 25 10.93 5.40 1.29
CA PHE A 25 9.59 5.84 0.89
C PHE A 25 9.02 5.00 -0.27
N TYR A 26 9.85 4.64 -1.25
CA TYR A 26 9.47 3.71 -2.32
C TYR A 26 9.13 2.33 -1.76
N GLN A 27 9.96 1.79 -0.86
CA GLN A 27 9.69 0.51 -0.21
C GLN A 27 8.37 0.52 0.58
N GLN A 28 8.09 1.59 1.31
CA GLN A 28 6.81 1.72 2.02
C GLN A 28 5.62 1.78 1.08
N ARG A 29 5.75 2.48 -0.06
CA ARG A 29 4.70 2.49 -1.09
C ARG A 29 4.47 1.10 -1.69
N ASP A 30 5.54 0.39 -2.03
CA ASP A 30 5.45 -0.96 -2.59
C ASP A 30 4.82 -1.94 -1.60
N LEU A 31 5.23 -1.89 -0.33
CA LEU A 31 4.62 -2.71 0.72
C LEU A 31 3.14 -2.40 0.87
N ARG A 32 2.76 -1.12 0.83
CA ARG A 32 1.36 -0.70 0.91
C ARG A 32 0.54 -1.20 -0.29
N LEU A 33 1.08 -1.11 -1.49
CA LEU A 33 0.44 -1.61 -2.72
C LEU A 33 0.28 -3.13 -2.68
N ARG A 34 1.30 -3.86 -2.23
CA ARG A 34 1.24 -5.32 -2.04
C ARG A 34 0.19 -5.71 -1.02
N ARG A 35 0.09 -5.01 0.11
CA ARG A 35 -0.95 -5.26 1.13
C ARG A 35 -2.35 -5.00 0.58
N LEU A 36 -2.55 -3.92 -0.16
CA LEU A 36 -3.82 -3.64 -0.83
C LEU A 36 -4.18 -4.75 -1.80
N HIS A 37 -3.23 -5.15 -2.65
CA HIS A 37 -3.45 -6.22 -3.63
C HIS A 37 -3.84 -7.54 -2.95
N ASN A 38 -3.13 -7.93 -1.90
CA ASN A 38 -3.45 -9.13 -1.13
C ASN A 38 -4.83 -9.01 -0.46
N ALA A 39 -5.16 -7.85 0.14
CA ALA A 39 -6.47 -7.62 0.74
C ALA A 39 -7.59 -7.76 -0.29
N THR A 40 -7.40 -7.22 -1.50
CA THR A 40 -8.37 -7.35 -2.59
C THR A 40 -8.59 -8.83 -2.95
N LEU A 41 -7.52 -9.61 -3.09
CA LEU A 41 -7.65 -11.04 -3.42
C LEU A 41 -8.29 -11.85 -2.29
N GLU A 42 -7.93 -11.56 -1.04
CA GLU A 42 -8.46 -12.27 0.13
C GLU A 42 -9.96 -11.98 0.32
N PHE A 43 -10.37 -10.72 0.15
CA PHE A 43 -11.79 -10.36 0.16
C PHE A 43 -12.53 -11.03 -1.00
N ALA A 44 -11.95 -11.03 -2.21
CA ALA A 44 -12.54 -11.68 -3.38
C ALA A 44 -12.67 -13.20 -3.21
N HIS A 45 -11.75 -13.84 -2.50
CA HIS A 45 -11.80 -15.27 -2.17
C HIS A 45 -12.94 -15.61 -1.20
N GLY A 46 -13.34 -14.66 -0.34
CA GLY A 46 -14.49 -14.81 0.55
C GLY A 46 -15.86 -14.67 -0.16
N LEU A 47 -15.88 -14.21 -1.41
CA LEU A 47 -17.11 -13.99 -2.19
C LEU A 47 -17.46 -15.20 -3.05
N GLY A 48 -18.73 -15.32 -3.43
CA GLY A 48 -19.16 -16.29 -4.45
C GLY A 48 -18.55 -15.98 -5.83
N ILE A 49 -18.43 -16.98 -6.72
CA ILE A 49 -17.74 -16.86 -8.02
C ILE A 49 -18.21 -15.66 -8.86
N TYR A 50 -19.52 -15.40 -8.92
CA TYR A 50 -20.07 -14.28 -9.68
C TYR A 50 -19.76 -12.92 -9.05
N GLU A 51 -19.81 -12.84 -7.72
CA GLU A 51 -19.51 -11.62 -6.96
C GLU A 51 -18.01 -11.33 -6.97
N CYS A 52 -17.17 -12.36 -6.91
CA CYS A 52 -15.72 -12.25 -7.02
C CYS A 52 -15.31 -11.61 -8.35
N ARG A 53 -15.89 -12.06 -9.47
CA ARG A 53 -15.62 -11.46 -10.78
C ARG A 53 -16.04 -9.99 -10.83
N ALA A 54 -17.26 -9.67 -10.38
CA ALA A 54 -17.76 -8.31 -10.36
C ALA A 54 -16.92 -7.40 -9.44
N PHE A 55 -16.49 -7.92 -8.28
CA PHE A 55 -15.63 -7.20 -7.35
C PHE A 55 -14.27 -6.91 -7.97
N LEU A 56 -13.62 -7.90 -8.60
CA LEU A 56 -12.32 -7.72 -9.23
C LEU A 56 -12.37 -6.74 -10.42
N GLU A 57 -13.46 -6.74 -11.18
CA GLU A 57 -13.65 -5.80 -12.28
C GLU A 57 -13.69 -4.34 -11.79
N VAL A 58 -14.43 -4.07 -10.72
CA VAL A 58 -14.45 -2.73 -10.08
C VAL A 58 -13.15 -2.45 -9.33
N ALA A 59 -12.50 -3.46 -8.75
CA ALA A 59 -11.20 -3.28 -8.09
C ALA A 59 -10.09 -2.85 -9.05
N GLN A 60 -10.14 -3.30 -10.31
CA GLN A 60 -9.18 -2.89 -11.34
C GLN A 60 -9.32 -1.42 -11.76
N THR A 61 -10.52 -0.84 -11.70
CA THR A 61 -10.73 0.58 -12.02
C THR A 61 -10.17 1.51 -10.94
N GLY A 62 -9.95 0.98 -9.74
CA GLY A 62 -9.45 1.74 -8.59
C GLY A 62 -10.50 2.60 -7.91
N ASP A 63 -11.78 2.52 -8.31
CA ASP A 63 -12.87 3.28 -7.70
C ASP A 63 -13.26 2.71 -6.33
N GLN A 64 -12.59 3.22 -5.30
CA GLN A 64 -12.85 2.83 -3.92
C GLN A 64 -14.22 3.27 -3.40
N VAL A 65 -14.85 4.28 -4.03
CA VAL A 65 -16.17 4.78 -3.64
C VAL A 65 -17.23 3.82 -4.14
N GLU A 66 -17.12 3.38 -5.40
CA GLU A 66 -18.02 2.36 -5.95
C GLU A 66 -17.87 1.03 -5.21
N LEU A 67 -16.63 0.60 -4.93
CA LEU A 67 -16.35 -0.61 -4.14
C LEU A 67 -17.02 -0.55 -2.76
N GLY A 68 -16.87 0.56 -2.03
CA GLY A 68 -17.49 0.72 -0.71
C GLY A 68 -19.02 0.79 -0.76
N ARG A 69 -19.60 1.31 -1.85
CA ARG A 69 -21.06 1.33 -2.05
C ARG A 69 -21.61 -0.07 -2.34
N ARG A 70 -20.91 -0.86 -3.15
CA ARG A 70 -21.39 -2.15 -3.67
C ARG A 70 -21.03 -3.32 -2.74
N TRP A 71 -19.91 -3.21 -2.02
CA TRP A 71 -19.48 -4.11 -0.95
C TRP A 71 -19.19 -3.30 0.33
N PRO A 72 -20.19 -3.07 1.19
CA PRO A 72 -20.05 -2.21 2.38
C PRO A 72 -18.99 -2.68 3.37
N ALA A 73 -18.67 -3.98 3.40
CA ALA A 73 -17.63 -4.55 4.26
C ALA A 73 -16.20 -4.31 3.73
N TRP A 74 -16.05 -3.93 2.45
CA TRP A 74 -14.74 -3.75 1.82
C TRP A 74 -13.86 -2.67 2.48
N PRO A 75 -14.36 -1.45 2.78
CA PRO A 75 -13.53 -0.39 3.35
C PRO A 75 -12.95 -0.79 4.72
N GLU A 76 -13.76 -1.42 5.56
CA GLU A 76 -13.33 -1.88 6.89
C GLU A 76 -12.29 -2.99 6.79
N PHE A 77 -12.51 -3.97 5.91
CA PHE A 77 -11.57 -5.05 5.64
C PHE A 77 -10.23 -4.53 5.12
N ARG A 78 -10.27 -3.69 4.08
CA ARG A 78 -9.10 -3.07 3.45
C ARG A 78 -8.27 -2.29 4.49
N ASP A 79 -8.93 -1.48 5.32
CA ASP A 79 -8.26 -0.63 6.29
C ASP A 79 -7.67 -1.46 7.45
N ALA A 80 -8.34 -2.53 7.87
CA ALA A 80 -7.77 -3.50 8.81
C ALA A 80 -6.51 -4.19 8.24
N THR A 81 -6.57 -4.70 7.02
CA THR A 81 -5.43 -5.37 6.37
C THR A 81 -4.27 -4.40 6.09
N LEU A 82 -4.55 -3.14 5.77
CA LEU A 82 -3.54 -2.09 5.64
C LEU A 82 -2.81 -1.79 6.95
N ARG A 83 -3.55 -1.75 8.07
CA ARG A 83 -3.01 -1.59 9.42
C ARG A 83 -2.20 -2.80 9.88
N GLY A 84 -2.39 -3.96 9.25
CA GLY A 84 -1.76 -5.23 9.63
C GLY A 84 -2.56 -5.99 10.69
N ASP A 85 -3.83 -5.65 10.88
CA ASP A 85 -4.74 -6.35 11.78
C ASP A 85 -5.31 -7.58 11.05
N TYR A 86 -4.55 -8.68 11.03
CA TYR A 86 -4.90 -9.97 10.40
C TYR A 86 -6.11 -10.69 11.04
N ARG A 87 -6.95 -10.01 11.81
CA ARG A 87 -8.03 -10.62 12.61
C ARG A 87 -9.36 -10.78 11.87
N TRP A 88 -9.45 -10.39 10.60
CA TRP A 88 -10.71 -10.37 9.85
C TRP A 88 -11.21 -11.72 9.31
N GLY A 89 -10.79 -12.84 9.92
CA GLY A 89 -11.23 -14.20 9.57
C GLY A 89 -11.14 -15.23 10.71
N ALA A 90 -11.00 -14.78 11.96
CA ALA A 90 -10.91 -15.65 13.15
C ALA A 90 -12.20 -15.65 13.99
N ALA A 91 -13.36 -15.66 13.33
CA ALA A 91 -14.68 -15.80 13.95
C ALA A 91 -15.43 -16.97 13.30
#